data_AF-A0A530LFA8-F1
#
_entry.id   AF-A0A530LFA8-F1
#
_cell.length_a   1.000
_cell.length_b   1.000
_cell.length_c   1.000
_cell.angle_alpha   90.00
_cell.angle_beta   90.00
_cell.angle_gamma   90.00
#
_symmetry.space_group_name_H-M   'P 1'
#
loop_
_entity.id
_entity.type
_entity.pdbx_description
1 polymer ?
#
loop_
_entity_poly.entity_id
_entity_poly.type
_entity_poly.pdbx_seq_one_letter_code
_entity_poly.pdbx_strand_id
1 'polypeptide(L)'
;MNTNPADNGEFGQRAATPGPIVPKTASEALRPEAGTPPPKRSRASRSQFVVFMNFVISSVMLMVLAAGVALYFGKQEFNEPGPSANGDTFLVKPNSGVQEIADQLERRGLISDARIFRLGVRAFGNDSALKAGEYEIKPQASMHDIMELLKSGKSVMYSLTIPEGLTVDQALQRIAEQDALTGDMPSTTPPEGSLATDTLRFTRGATRQQMVDKLLA
;
A
#
# COMPACT_ATOMS: atom_id res chain seq x y z
N MET A 1 23.10 61.07 -6.20
CA MET A 1 22.29 62.28 -5.93
C MET A 1 21.86 62.29 -4.46
N ASN A 2 22.40 63.25 -3.69
CA ASN A 2 21.83 64.06 -2.59
C ASN A 2 20.46 63.65 -1.99
N THR A 3 20.14 63.80 -0.70
CA THR A 3 20.72 64.52 0.46
C THR A 3 19.80 64.25 1.68
N ASN A 4 20.37 64.21 2.89
CA ASN A 4 19.63 64.45 4.15
C ASN A 4 19.12 65.92 4.17
N PRO A 5 17.94 66.25 4.74
CA PRO A 5 17.73 66.44 6.20
C PRO A 5 16.34 65.87 6.63
N ALA A 6 15.85 65.81 7.87
CA ALA A 6 15.93 66.64 9.07
C ALA A 6 15.49 65.72 10.24
N ASP A 7 16.18 65.73 11.38
CA ASP A 7 15.84 66.52 12.57
C ASP A 7 14.44 66.27 13.16
N ASN A 8 14.45 65.94 14.45
CA ASN A 8 13.42 66.15 15.49
C ASN A 8 13.30 64.95 16.42
N GLY A 9 14.27 64.82 17.32
CA GLY A 9 14.07 64.10 18.57
C GLY A 9 13.12 64.90 19.47
N GLU A 10 11.87 64.45 19.59
CA GLU A 10 10.93 64.97 20.59
C GLU A 10 11.30 64.44 21.98
N PHE A 11 12.33 65.04 22.58
CA PHE A 11 12.49 65.10 24.02
C PHE A 11 11.48 66.11 24.58
N GLY A 12 10.37 65.60 25.13
CA GLY A 12 9.26 66.47 25.50
C GLY A 12 8.26 65.90 26.50
N GLN A 13 8.68 65.14 27.52
CA GLN A 13 7.85 65.05 28.73
C GLN A 13 7.97 66.38 29.48
N ARG A 14 6.93 67.21 29.34
CA ARG A 14 6.76 68.47 30.05
C ARG A 14 7.08 68.30 31.53
N ALA A 15 8.10 69.02 32.02
CA ALA A 15 8.34 69.16 33.44
C ALA A 15 7.08 69.80 34.07
N ALA A 16 6.39 69.02 34.90
CA ALA A 16 5.30 69.54 35.72
C ALA A 16 5.87 70.59 36.68
N THR A 17 5.28 71.79 36.67
CA THR A 17 5.61 72.87 37.62
C THR A 17 5.57 72.33 39.06
N PRO A 18 6.60 72.56 39.90
CA PRO A 18 6.59 72.08 41.27
C PRO A 18 5.46 72.77 42.04
N GLY A 19 4.44 72.01 42.43
CA GLY A 19 3.43 72.48 43.38
C GLY A 19 4.06 72.69 44.78
N PRO A 20 3.40 73.45 45.67
CA PRO A 20 3.86 73.66 47.04
C PRO A 20 4.15 72.32 47.74
N ILE A 21 5.32 72.21 48.38
CA ILE A 21 5.72 71.00 49.11
C ILE A 21 4.87 70.93 50.39
N VAL A 22 3.84 70.09 50.37
CA VAL A 22 3.05 69.79 51.57
C VAL A 22 3.82 68.78 52.42
N PRO A 23 4.25 69.11 53.65
CA PRO A 23 4.95 68.17 54.50
C PRO A 23 4.00 67.02 54.87
N LYS A 24 4.39 65.80 54.48
CA LYS A 24 3.68 64.58 54.89
C LYS A 24 3.79 64.43 56.41
N THR A 25 2.70 64.05 57.05
CA THR A 25 2.67 63.84 58.50
C THR A 25 3.46 62.58 58.90
N ALA A 26 4.02 62.53 60.12
CA ALA A 26 4.83 61.39 60.58
C ALA A 26 4.09 60.03 60.50
N SER A 27 2.76 60.05 60.66
CA SER A 27 1.86 58.90 60.48
C SER A 27 1.73 58.42 59.03
N GLU A 28 2.01 59.28 58.06
CA GLU A 28 1.93 58.97 56.63
C GLU A 28 3.24 58.41 56.10
N ALA A 29 4.37 58.84 56.67
CA ALA A 29 5.71 58.31 56.36
C ALA A 29 5.96 56.89 56.91
N LEU A 30 5.21 56.47 57.94
CA LEU A 30 5.28 55.14 58.55
C LEU A 30 4.34 54.12 57.88
N ARG A 31 3.56 54.53 56.87
CA ARG A 31 2.76 53.60 56.08
C ARG A 31 3.69 52.83 55.14
N PRO A 32 3.66 51.48 55.12
CA PRO A 32 4.41 50.72 54.13
C PRO A 32 3.88 51.09 52.74
N GLU A 33 4.70 51.77 51.94
CA GLU A 33 4.46 51.97 50.52
C GLU A 33 4.25 50.59 49.89
N ALA A 34 3.08 50.36 49.31
CA ALA A 34 2.82 49.13 48.57
C ALA A 34 3.83 49.06 47.42
N GLY A 35 4.74 48.09 47.48
CA GLY A 35 5.76 47.89 46.44
C GLY A 35 5.14 47.89 45.06
N THR A 36 5.88 48.37 44.06
CA THR A 36 5.41 48.41 42.67
C THR A 36 4.89 47.01 42.29
N PRO A 37 3.64 46.92 41.81
CA PRO A 37 3.06 45.62 41.53
C PRO A 37 3.92 44.90 40.48
N PRO A 38 4.14 43.58 40.63
CA PRO A 38 4.95 42.82 39.69
C PRO A 38 4.41 43.05 38.26
N PRO A 39 5.29 43.18 37.24
CA PRO A 39 4.86 43.42 35.88
C PRO A 39 3.85 42.34 35.49
N LYS A 40 2.65 42.78 35.07
CA LYS A 40 1.59 41.86 34.64
C LYS A 40 2.15 41.03 33.49
N ARG A 41 2.39 39.74 33.73
CA ARG A 41 2.78 38.78 32.69
C ARG A 41 1.85 38.99 31.50
N SER A 42 2.42 39.28 30.34
CA SER A 42 1.65 39.51 29.12
C SER A 42 0.80 38.26 28.87
N ARG A 43 -0.52 38.41 28.99
CA ARG A 43 -1.52 37.36 28.71
C ARG A 43 -1.52 36.94 27.22
N ALA A 44 -0.61 37.47 26.41
CA ALA A 44 -0.46 37.21 24.99
C ALA A 44 0.13 35.83 24.65
N SER A 45 0.67 35.09 25.64
CA SER A 45 1.23 33.74 25.41
C SER A 45 0.25 32.58 25.65
N ARG A 46 -1.03 32.88 25.94
CA ARG A 46 -2.12 31.88 25.97
C ARG A 46 -3.19 32.24 24.95
N SER A 47 -2.81 32.48 23.70
CA SER A 47 -3.82 32.45 22.64
C SER A 47 -4.26 30.99 22.51
N GLN A 48 -5.55 30.75 22.76
CA GLN A 48 -6.18 29.44 22.61
C GLN A 48 -5.93 28.89 21.19
N PHE A 49 -5.68 29.79 20.23
CA PHE A 49 -5.23 29.52 18.88
C PHE A 49 -3.82 28.89 18.80
N VAL A 50 -2.81 29.39 19.53
CA VAL A 50 -1.46 28.77 19.53
C VAL A 50 -1.50 27.41 20.23
N VAL A 51 -2.30 27.25 21.29
CA VAL A 51 -2.51 25.95 21.96
C VAL A 51 -3.20 24.97 21.01
N PHE A 52 -4.24 25.42 20.29
CA PHE A 52 -4.93 24.63 19.28
C PHE A 52 -3.99 24.25 18.13
N MET A 53 -3.21 25.21 17.60
CA MET A 53 -2.27 24.95 16.51
C MET A 53 -1.18 23.95 16.94
N ASN A 54 -0.64 24.08 18.15
CA ASN A 54 0.34 23.14 18.68
C ASN A 54 -0.29 21.74 18.87
N PHE A 55 -1.54 21.67 19.33
CA PHE A 55 -2.30 20.42 19.37
C PHE A 55 -2.49 19.80 17.98
N VAL A 56 -2.87 20.59 16.97
CA VAL A 56 -3.00 20.10 15.58
C VAL A 56 -1.65 19.61 15.05
N ILE A 57 -0.58 20.37 15.21
CA ILE A 57 0.77 19.98 14.75
C ILE A 57 1.24 18.71 15.47
N SER A 58 1.04 18.63 16.79
CA SER A 58 1.37 17.43 17.57
C SER A 58 0.54 16.22 17.15
N SER A 59 -0.76 16.40 16.86
CA SER A 59 -1.63 15.34 16.38
C SER A 59 -1.24 14.86 14.98
N VAL A 60 -0.88 15.77 14.08
CA VAL A 60 -0.39 15.44 12.74
C VAL A 60 0.95 14.69 12.85
N MET A 61 1.86 15.17 13.69
CA MET A 61 3.14 14.51 13.92
C MET A 61 2.96 13.10 14.49
N LEU A 62 2.02 12.91 15.42
CA LEU A 62 1.66 11.61 15.97
C LEU A 62 1.05 10.68 14.90
N MET A 63 0.18 11.20 14.03
CA MET A 63 -0.34 10.43 12.89
C MET A 63 0.76 10.00 11.92
N VAL A 64 1.71 10.89 11.62
CA VAL A 64 2.85 10.57 10.74
C VAL A 64 3.74 9.50 11.38
N LEU A 65 4.03 9.61 12.68
CA LEU A 65 4.76 8.60 13.43
C LEU A 65 4.03 7.25 13.44
N ALA A 66 2.73 7.25 13.73
CA ALA A 66 1.91 6.04 13.71
C ALA A 66 1.87 5.40 12.31
N ALA A 67 1.73 6.21 11.25
CA ALA A 67 1.79 5.74 9.87
C ALA A 67 3.18 5.17 9.53
N GLY A 68 4.26 5.83 9.96
CA GLY A 68 5.63 5.34 9.78
C GLY A 68 5.87 3.99 10.46
N VAL A 69 5.38 3.82 11.70
CA VAL A 69 5.44 2.54 12.42
C VAL A 69 4.60 1.47 11.71
N ALA A 70 3.38 1.79 11.30
CA ALA A 70 2.53 0.85 10.57
C ALA A 70 3.15 0.41 9.23
N LEU A 71 3.78 1.33 8.50
CA LEU A 71 4.51 1.01 7.27
C LEU A 71 5.76 0.17 7.54
N TYR A 72 6.48 0.44 8.63
CA TYR A 72 7.66 -0.33 9.02
C TYR A 72 7.30 -1.78 9.34
N PHE A 73 6.31 -2.00 10.21
CA PHE A 73 5.82 -3.34 10.54
C PHE A 73 5.18 -4.03 9.32
N GLY A 74 4.40 -3.32 8.52
CA GLY A 74 3.82 -3.87 7.30
C GLY A 74 4.88 -4.32 6.28
N LYS A 75 5.98 -3.56 6.14
CA LYS A 75 7.10 -3.96 5.27
C LYS A 75 7.87 -5.14 5.84
N GLN A 76 8.03 -5.20 7.16
CA GLN A 76 8.67 -6.33 7.83
C GLN A 76 7.87 -7.61 7.60
N GLU A 77 6.59 -7.60 7.94
CA GLU A 77 5.69 -8.75 7.80
C GLU A 77 5.54 -9.22 6.34
N PHE A 78 5.60 -8.28 5.38
CA PHE A 78 5.54 -8.62 3.96
C PHE A 78 6.76 -9.41 3.46
N ASN A 79 7.91 -9.24 4.10
CA ASN A 79 9.16 -9.94 3.78
C ASN A 79 9.44 -11.11 4.73
N GLU A 80 8.66 -11.26 5.80
CA GLU A 80 8.81 -12.36 6.73
C GLU A 80 8.44 -13.70 6.07
N PRO A 81 9.07 -14.80 6.51
CA PRO A 81 8.73 -16.14 6.00
C PRO A 81 7.24 -16.40 6.19
N GLY A 82 6.58 -16.87 5.12
CA GLY A 82 5.16 -17.12 5.13
C GLY A 82 4.74 -18.25 6.08
N PRO A 83 3.46 -18.30 6.48
CA PRO A 83 2.96 -19.29 7.43
C PRO A 83 2.89 -20.72 6.87
N SER A 84 3.01 -20.90 5.54
CA SER A 84 2.89 -22.20 4.90
C SER A 84 4.10 -23.09 5.20
N ALA A 85 3.92 -24.13 6.00
CA ALA A 85 4.97 -25.10 6.34
C ALA A 85 5.29 -26.06 5.18
N ASN A 86 4.34 -26.32 4.29
CA ASN A 86 4.49 -27.19 3.13
C ASN A 86 4.36 -26.38 1.84
N GLY A 87 5.02 -26.83 0.77
CA GLY A 87 4.77 -26.28 -0.55
C GLY A 87 3.37 -26.68 -1.03
N ASP A 88 2.61 -25.74 -1.57
CA ASP A 88 1.27 -25.97 -2.08
C ASP A 88 1.09 -25.32 -3.45
N THR A 89 0.16 -25.86 -4.24
CA THR A 89 -0.14 -25.36 -5.57
C THR A 89 -1.39 -24.48 -5.52
N PHE A 90 -1.24 -23.24 -5.97
CA PHE A 90 -2.29 -22.24 -5.94
C PHE A 90 -2.74 -21.87 -7.36
N LEU A 91 -4.04 -22.02 -7.63
CA LEU A 91 -4.64 -21.66 -8.91
C LEU A 91 -5.24 -20.25 -8.85
N VAL A 92 -4.70 -19.36 -9.68
CA VAL A 92 -5.26 -18.02 -9.92
C VAL A 92 -6.16 -18.08 -11.15
N LYS A 93 -7.44 -17.79 -10.96
CA LYS A 93 -8.41 -17.76 -12.05
C LYS A 93 -8.19 -16.53 -12.96
N PRO A 94 -8.47 -16.65 -14.27
CA PRO A 94 -8.52 -15.51 -15.16
C PRO A 94 -9.50 -14.45 -14.66
N ASN A 95 -9.14 -13.17 -14.80
CA ASN A 95 -9.94 -12.02 -14.37
C ASN A 95 -10.20 -11.90 -12.86
N SER A 96 -9.53 -12.70 -12.01
CA SER A 96 -9.59 -12.49 -10.57
C SER A 96 -8.83 -11.21 -10.18
N GLY A 97 -9.51 -10.36 -9.39
CA GLY A 97 -8.90 -9.14 -8.85
C GLY A 97 -7.90 -9.45 -7.73
N VAL A 98 -6.98 -8.50 -7.47
CA VAL A 98 -5.98 -8.62 -6.38
C VAL A 98 -6.64 -8.93 -5.03
N GLN A 99 -7.85 -8.39 -4.79
CA GLN A 99 -8.60 -8.68 -3.57
C GLN A 99 -9.01 -10.15 -3.46
N GLU A 100 -9.61 -10.70 -4.50
CA GLU A 100 -10.05 -12.10 -4.48
C GLU A 100 -8.85 -13.05 -4.33
N ILE A 101 -7.74 -12.74 -5.01
CA ILE A 101 -6.49 -13.50 -4.90
C ILE A 101 -5.95 -13.47 -3.48
N ALA A 102 -5.86 -12.28 -2.87
CA ALA A 102 -5.37 -12.12 -1.50
C ALA A 102 -6.24 -12.90 -0.50
N ASP A 103 -7.56 -12.76 -0.60
CA ASP A 103 -8.48 -13.45 0.30
C ASP A 103 -8.41 -14.97 0.12
N GLN A 104 -8.18 -15.47 -1.11
CA GLN A 104 -8.00 -16.90 -1.38
C GLN A 104 -6.67 -17.44 -0.83
N LEU A 105 -5.59 -16.67 -0.95
CA LEU A 105 -4.27 -17.03 -0.40
C LEU A 105 -4.32 -17.11 1.14
N GLU A 106 -4.97 -16.14 1.79
CA GLU A 106 -5.12 -16.09 3.24
C GLU A 106 -5.99 -17.26 3.75
N ARG A 107 -7.12 -17.54 3.08
CA ARG A 107 -7.99 -18.67 3.44
C ARG A 107 -7.27 -20.02 3.35
N ARG A 108 -6.29 -20.16 2.47
CA ARG A 108 -5.47 -21.36 2.34
C ARG A 108 -4.27 -21.38 3.29
N GLY A 109 -4.05 -20.32 4.07
CA GLY A 109 -2.90 -20.18 4.97
C GLY A 109 -1.58 -20.01 4.23
N LEU A 110 -1.60 -19.50 2.99
CA LEU A 110 -0.39 -19.23 2.20
C LEU A 110 0.22 -17.87 2.54
N ILE A 111 -0.60 -16.94 3.03
CA ILE A 111 -0.19 -15.63 3.52
C ILE A 111 -0.82 -15.36 4.88
N SER A 112 -0.18 -14.49 5.68
CA SER A 112 -0.65 -14.15 7.03
C SER A 112 -1.85 -13.18 7.02
N ASP A 113 -1.85 -12.19 6.11
CA ASP A 113 -2.90 -11.16 6.07
C ASP A 113 -3.15 -10.65 4.64
N ALA A 114 -4.41 -10.73 4.18
CA ALA A 114 -4.80 -10.29 2.85
C ALA A 114 -4.67 -8.77 2.63
N ARG A 115 -4.77 -7.94 3.67
CA ARG A 115 -4.63 -6.47 3.60
C ARG A 115 -3.19 -6.08 3.36
N ILE A 116 -2.25 -6.71 4.07
CA ILE A 116 -0.81 -6.47 3.90
C ILE A 116 -0.39 -6.85 2.49
N PHE A 117 -0.81 -8.02 2.00
CA PHE A 117 -0.54 -8.45 0.63
C PHE A 117 -1.09 -7.46 -0.41
N ARG A 118 -2.35 -7.01 -0.27
CA ARG A 118 -2.95 -6.01 -1.17
C ARG A 118 -2.19 -4.69 -1.16
N LEU A 119 -1.77 -4.21 0.01
CA LEU A 119 -0.99 -2.99 0.13
C LEU A 119 0.38 -3.16 -0.52
N GLY A 120 1.03 -4.31 -0.33
CA GLY A 120 2.29 -4.68 -0.97
C GLY A 120 2.16 -4.72 -2.50
N VAL A 121 1.13 -5.38 -3.04
CA VAL A 121 0.86 -5.39 -4.48
C VAL A 121 0.59 -3.97 -5.01
N ARG A 122 -0.11 -3.11 -4.26
CA ARG A 122 -0.35 -1.72 -4.69
C ARG A 122 0.93 -0.87 -4.65
N ALA A 123 1.80 -1.09 -3.66
CA ALA A 123 3.03 -0.32 -3.47
C ALA A 123 4.17 -0.78 -4.38
N PHE A 124 4.29 -2.08 -4.64
CA PHE A 124 5.41 -2.71 -5.36
C PHE A 124 4.99 -3.39 -6.68
N GLY A 125 3.69 -3.41 -7.01
CA GLY A 125 3.15 -4.11 -8.17
C GLY A 125 3.48 -3.47 -9.52
N ASN A 126 3.89 -2.19 -9.56
CA ASN A 126 4.28 -1.41 -10.76
C ASN A 126 3.54 -1.82 -12.03
N ASP A 127 2.28 -1.39 -12.18
CA ASP A 127 1.36 -1.61 -13.33
C ASP A 127 1.22 -3.05 -13.87
N SER A 128 1.95 -4.00 -13.31
CA SER A 128 2.02 -5.40 -13.72
C SER A 128 0.97 -6.13 -12.93
N ALA A 129 -0.19 -6.33 -13.57
CA ALA A 129 -1.24 -7.15 -13.03
C ALA A 129 -0.72 -8.57 -12.73
N LEU A 130 -1.13 -9.11 -11.58
CA LEU A 130 -0.91 -10.51 -11.22
C LEU A 130 -1.44 -11.39 -12.34
N LYS A 131 -0.61 -12.32 -12.84
CA LYS A 131 -1.00 -13.17 -13.97
C LYS A 131 -1.87 -14.31 -13.46
N ALA A 132 -2.80 -14.75 -14.30
CA ALA A 132 -3.59 -15.94 -14.05
C ALA A 132 -2.78 -17.18 -14.42
N GLY A 133 -2.98 -18.26 -13.67
CA GLY A 133 -2.23 -19.50 -13.83
C GLY A 133 -2.17 -20.31 -12.55
N GLU A 134 -1.57 -21.48 -12.64
CA GLU A 134 -1.29 -22.36 -11.51
C GLU A 134 0.14 -22.15 -11.05
N TYR A 135 0.36 -21.88 -9.77
CA TYR A 135 1.65 -21.52 -9.21
C TYR A 135 2.04 -22.45 -8.08
N GLU A 136 3.25 -22.96 -8.12
CA GLU A 136 3.83 -23.74 -7.03
C GLU A 136 4.48 -22.79 -6.02
N ILE A 137 3.85 -22.67 -4.85
CA ILE A 137 4.34 -21.82 -3.77
C ILE A 137 5.26 -22.67 -2.88
N LYS A 138 6.51 -22.22 -2.73
CA LYS A 138 7.49 -22.88 -1.89
C LYS A 138 7.09 -22.79 -0.40
N PRO A 139 7.49 -23.77 0.42
CA PRO A 139 7.30 -23.67 1.86
C PRO A 139 8.01 -22.42 2.39
N GLN A 140 7.35 -21.74 3.34
CA GLN A 140 7.81 -20.51 3.99
C GLN A 140 8.07 -19.34 3.03
N ALA A 141 7.53 -19.37 1.80
CA ALA A 141 7.62 -18.25 0.88
C ALA A 141 6.99 -16.99 1.48
N SER A 142 7.70 -15.87 1.43
CA SER A 142 7.18 -14.60 1.92
C SER A 142 6.05 -14.07 1.03
N MET A 143 5.26 -13.13 1.55
CA MET A 143 4.24 -12.44 0.74
C MET A 143 4.86 -11.72 -0.46
N HIS A 144 6.08 -11.19 -0.30
CA HIS A 144 6.87 -10.62 -1.38
C HIS A 144 7.22 -11.66 -2.46
N ASP A 145 7.72 -12.84 -2.07
CA ASP A 145 8.08 -13.90 -3.01
C ASP A 145 6.86 -14.42 -3.78
N ILE A 146 5.71 -14.58 -3.09
CA ILE A 146 4.45 -14.98 -3.70
C ILE A 146 4.00 -13.92 -4.70
N MET A 147 4.06 -12.64 -4.33
CA MET A 147 3.74 -11.54 -5.25
C MET A 147 4.66 -11.58 -6.48
N GLU A 148 5.98 -11.70 -6.31
CA GLU A 148 6.92 -11.78 -7.43
C GLU A 148 6.67 -13.00 -8.32
N LEU A 149 6.36 -14.16 -7.73
CA LEU A 149 6.01 -15.37 -8.47
C LEU A 149 4.78 -15.14 -9.36
N LEU A 150 3.70 -14.61 -8.79
CA LEU A 150 2.46 -14.29 -9.50
C LEU A 150 2.68 -13.22 -10.58
N LYS A 151 3.50 -12.19 -10.30
CA LYS A 151 3.89 -11.17 -11.28
C LYS A 151 4.71 -11.73 -12.42
N SER A 152 5.65 -12.65 -12.12
CA SER A 152 6.54 -13.23 -13.11
C SER A 152 5.82 -14.11 -14.13
N GLY A 153 4.63 -14.62 -13.79
CA GLY A 153 3.89 -15.53 -14.65
C GLY A 153 4.53 -16.91 -14.80
N LYS A 154 5.50 -17.27 -13.93
CA LYS A 154 6.13 -18.60 -13.86
C LYS A 154 5.15 -19.64 -13.32
N SER A 155 4.11 -19.88 -14.10
CA SER A 155 3.08 -20.87 -13.82
C SER A 155 3.52 -22.27 -14.26
N VAL A 156 2.89 -23.27 -13.67
CA VAL A 156 3.06 -24.68 -14.03
C VAL A 156 2.49 -24.89 -15.44
N MET A 157 3.36 -25.37 -16.33
CA MET A 157 3.02 -25.66 -17.73
C MET A 157 2.79 -27.16 -17.90
N TYR A 158 1.66 -27.52 -18.47
CA TYR A 158 1.31 -28.88 -18.87
C TYR A 158 1.63 -29.08 -20.35
N SER A 159 2.03 -30.30 -20.70
CA SER A 159 2.28 -30.71 -22.08
C SER A 159 1.24 -31.73 -22.52
N LEU A 160 0.64 -31.51 -23.68
CA LEU A 160 -0.23 -32.44 -24.37
C LEU A 160 0.40 -32.82 -25.71
N THR A 161 0.78 -34.08 -25.85
CA THR A 161 1.38 -34.61 -27.08
C THR A 161 0.37 -35.44 -27.84
N ILE A 162 0.21 -35.09 -29.13
CA ILE A 162 -0.57 -35.84 -30.12
C ILE A 162 0.41 -36.54 -31.06
N PRO A 163 0.74 -37.82 -30.84
CA PRO A 163 1.62 -38.58 -31.74
C PRO A 163 0.99 -38.79 -33.12
N GLU A 164 1.85 -39.06 -34.09
CA GLU A 164 1.43 -39.46 -35.43
C GLU A 164 0.68 -40.80 -35.41
N GLY A 165 -0.26 -40.96 -36.36
CA GLY A 165 -1.05 -42.19 -36.50
C GLY A 165 -2.27 -42.29 -35.57
N LEU A 166 -2.56 -41.26 -34.77
CA LEU A 166 -3.84 -41.13 -34.08
C LEU A 166 -4.94 -40.70 -35.07
N THR A 167 -6.12 -41.31 -34.92
CA THR A 167 -7.35 -40.80 -35.55
C THR A 167 -7.80 -39.51 -34.87
N VAL A 168 -8.61 -38.69 -35.55
CA VAL A 168 -9.15 -37.46 -34.95
C VAL A 168 -9.92 -37.77 -33.66
N ASP A 169 -10.73 -38.82 -33.65
CA ASP A 169 -11.50 -39.21 -32.46
C ASP A 169 -10.61 -39.57 -31.27
N GLN A 170 -9.51 -40.30 -31.51
CA GLN A 170 -8.55 -40.63 -30.45
C GLN A 170 -7.79 -39.39 -29.94
N ALA A 171 -7.43 -38.47 -30.84
CA ALA A 171 -6.80 -37.20 -30.46
C ALA A 171 -7.75 -36.35 -29.61
N LEU A 172 -9.03 -36.25 -30.00
CA LEU A 172 -10.07 -35.56 -29.25
C LEU A 172 -10.33 -36.21 -27.89
N GLN A 173 -10.37 -37.55 -27.83
CA GLN A 173 -10.50 -38.26 -26.55
C GLN A 173 -9.32 -37.95 -25.62
N ARG A 174 -8.10 -37.92 -26.14
CA ARG A 174 -6.89 -37.58 -25.37
C ARG A 174 -6.91 -36.13 -24.85
N ILE A 175 -7.49 -35.20 -25.61
CA ILE A 175 -7.75 -33.82 -25.17
C ILE A 175 -8.85 -33.79 -24.09
N ALA A 176 -9.90 -34.60 -24.25
CA ALA A 176 -11.01 -34.66 -23.32
C ALA A 176 -10.59 -35.20 -21.95
N GLU A 177 -9.75 -36.23 -21.92
CA GLU A 177 -9.20 -36.89 -20.72
C GLU A 177 -8.26 -36.00 -19.89
N GLN A 178 -7.83 -34.85 -20.42
CA GLN A 178 -6.92 -33.97 -19.71
C GLN A 178 -7.64 -33.07 -18.70
N ASP A 179 -7.49 -33.38 -17.41
CA ASP A 179 -8.14 -32.67 -16.28
C ASP A 179 -7.71 -31.21 -16.12
N ALA A 180 -6.52 -30.85 -16.62
CA ALA A 180 -6.02 -29.48 -16.56
C ALA A 180 -6.76 -28.53 -17.54
N LEU A 181 -7.46 -29.08 -18.55
CA LEU A 181 -8.25 -28.33 -19.51
C LEU A 181 -9.68 -28.11 -19.02
N THR A 182 -10.25 -26.97 -19.42
CA THR A 182 -11.61 -26.56 -19.05
C THR A 182 -12.50 -26.35 -20.27
N GLY A 183 -13.81 -26.25 -20.04
CA GLY A 183 -14.78 -26.07 -21.12
C GLY A 183 -15.14 -27.36 -21.87
N ASP A 184 -16.15 -27.24 -22.71
CA ASP A 184 -16.68 -28.35 -23.50
C ASP A 184 -15.81 -28.66 -24.71
N MET A 185 -15.96 -29.87 -25.24
CA MET A 185 -15.37 -30.26 -26.53
C MET A 185 -16.11 -29.54 -27.67
N PRO A 186 -15.43 -29.27 -28.81
CA PRO A 186 -16.07 -28.67 -29.96
C PRO A 186 -17.23 -29.56 -30.45
N SER A 187 -18.35 -28.93 -30.80
CA SER A 187 -19.57 -29.62 -31.25
C SER A 187 -19.42 -30.30 -32.61
N THR A 188 -18.38 -29.93 -33.36
CA THR A 188 -18.09 -30.46 -34.70
C THR A 188 -16.77 -31.20 -34.68
N THR A 189 -16.79 -32.48 -35.02
CA THR A 189 -15.59 -33.28 -35.24
C THR A 189 -14.87 -32.78 -36.50
N PRO A 190 -13.58 -32.39 -36.42
CA PRO A 190 -12.82 -32.00 -37.59
C PRO A 190 -12.63 -33.13 -38.61
N PRO A 191 -12.39 -32.83 -39.90
CA PRO A 191 -12.06 -33.85 -40.90
C PRO A 191 -10.79 -34.63 -40.53
N GLU A 192 -10.73 -35.90 -40.87
CA GLU A 192 -9.52 -36.71 -40.69
C GLU A 192 -8.30 -36.08 -41.38
N GLY A 193 -7.16 -36.10 -40.69
CA GLY A 193 -5.91 -35.49 -41.16
C GLY A 193 -5.82 -33.96 -41.04
N SER A 194 -6.82 -33.29 -40.44
CA SER A 194 -6.79 -31.84 -40.18
C SER A 194 -6.06 -31.43 -38.89
N LEU A 195 -5.81 -32.38 -37.98
CA LEU A 195 -5.09 -32.13 -36.73
C LEU A 195 -3.59 -32.33 -36.91
N ALA A 196 -2.81 -31.32 -36.54
CA ALA A 196 -1.36 -31.35 -36.52
C ALA A 196 -0.83 -32.30 -35.44
N THR A 197 0.29 -32.94 -35.74
CA THR A 197 1.03 -33.81 -34.83
C THR A 197 2.05 -32.99 -34.05
N ASP A 198 1.61 -32.40 -32.94
CA ASP A 198 2.46 -31.52 -32.13
C ASP A 198 2.31 -31.78 -30.63
N THR A 199 3.27 -31.24 -29.86
CA THR A 199 3.21 -31.14 -28.41
C THR A 199 2.85 -29.72 -28.00
N LEU A 200 1.59 -29.53 -27.62
CA LEU A 200 1.12 -28.26 -27.10
C LEU A 200 1.48 -28.09 -25.64
N ARG A 201 1.97 -26.89 -25.30
CA ARG A 201 2.16 -26.46 -23.91
C ARG A 201 1.06 -25.49 -23.50
N PHE A 202 0.46 -25.72 -22.35
CA PHE A 202 -0.66 -24.92 -21.85
C PHE A 202 -0.64 -24.82 -20.32
N THR A 203 -1.33 -23.83 -19.78
CA THR A 203 -1.53 -23.66 -18.34
C THR A 203 -2.89 -24.23 -17.93
N ARG A 204 -3.03 -24.62 -16.65
CA ARG A 204 -4.34 -25.06 -16.13
C ARG A 204 -5.40 -23.98 -16.35
N GLY A 205 -6.56 -24.39 -16.84
CA GLY A 205 -7.66 -23.47 -17.19
C GLY A 205 -7.69 -23.06 -18.66
N ALA A 206 -6.75 -23.50 -19.50
CA ALA A 206 -6.88 -23.39 -20.95
C ALA A 206 -8.12 -24.17 -21.44
N THR A 207 -8.80 -23.68 -22.48
CA THR A 207 -10.01 -24.35 -22.95
C THR A 207 -9.69 -25.49 -23.90
N ARG A 208 -10.49 -26.56 -23.86
CA ARG A 208 -10.37 -27.69 -24.81
C ARG A 208 -10.49 -27.22 -26.25
N GLN A 209 -11.41 -26.31 -26.51
CA GLN A 209 -11.59 -25.69 -27.84
C GLN A 209 -10.34 -24.94 -28.32
N GLN A 210 -9.71 -24.14 -27.45
CA GLN A 210 -8.45 -23.46 -27.81
C GLN A 210 -7.31 -24.44 -28.16
N MET A 211 -7.29 -25.63 -27.55
CA MET A 211 -6.28 -26.65 -27.88
C MET A 211 -6.56 -27.26 -29.26
N VAL A 212 -7.82 -27.57 -29.55
CA VAL A 212 -8.21 -28.08 -30.88
C VAL A 212 -7.92 -27.04 -31.96
N ASP A 213 -8.31 -25.78 -31.75
CA ASP A 213 -8.07 -24.68 -32.71
C ASP A 213 -6.58 -24.48 -33.02
N LYS A 214 -5.68 -24.74 -32.04
CA LYS A 214 -4.23 -24.67 -32.25
C LYS A 214 -3.66 -25.85 -33.04
N LEU A 215 -4.33 -26.99 -33.00
CA LEU A 215 -3.94 -28.18 -33.75
C LEU A 215 -4.54 -28.18 -35.16
N LEU A 216 -5.61 -27.42 -35.40
CA LEU A 216 -6.17 -27.24 -36.73
C LEU A 216 -5.23 -26.37 -37.57
N ALA A 217 -4.83 -26.90 -38.73
CA ALA A 217 -4.01 -26.23 -39.73
C ALA A 217 -4.85 -25.50 -40.79
#